data_AF-A0A929K3T9-F1
#
_entry.id   AF-A0A929K3T9-F1
#
_cell.length_a   1.000
_cell.length_b   1.000
_cell.length_c   1.000
_cell.angle_alpha   90.00
_cell.angle_beta   90.00
_cell.angle_gamma   90.00
#
_symmetry.space_group_name_H-M   'P 1'
#
loop_
_entity.id
_entity.type
_entity.pdbx_description
1 polymer ?
#
loop_
_entity_poly.entity_id
_entity_poly.type
_entity_poly.pdbx_seq_one_letter_code
_entity_poly.pdbx_strand_id
1 'polypeptide(L)'
;SEEEHVSKVKAKLKLFDGTALWIREVWIKGKIEVYSYYWLRPDETIIMGWDNAPHHKEIVTFPYHKHVGNRIEPSQQMNINDVLNFIRKFLG
;
A
#
# COMPACT_ATOMS: atom_id res chain seq x y z
N SER A 1 2.35 30.51 9.69
CA SER A 1 1.67 29.59 10.62
C SER A 1 2.12 28.18 10.28
N GLU A 2 2.37 27.35 11.30
CA GLU A 2 2.85 25.96 11.24
C GLU A 2 3.09 25.42 9.82
N GLU A 3 4.35 25.51 9.38
CA GLU A 3 4.81 25.11 8.05
C GLU A 3 4.20 23.76 7.64
N GLU A 4 3.75 23.71 6.38
CA GLU A 4 3.23 22.50 5.73
C GLU A 4 4.31 21.41 5.69
N HIS A 5 4.46 20.66 6.78
CA HIS A 5 5.45 19.60 6.85
C HIS A 5 4.96 18.41 6.02
N VAL A 6 5.47 18.34 4.79
CA VAL A 6 5.29 17.23 3.88
C VAL A 6 6.49 16.30 3.99
N SER A 7 6.25 15.05 4.38
CA SER A 7 7.26 14.00 4.44
C SER A 7 6.95 12.91 3.41
N LYS A 8 7.99 12.29 2.86
CA LYS A 8 7.86 11.21 1.87
C LYS A 8 8.66 10.00 2.32
N VAL A 9 8.02 8.84 2.35
CA VAL A 9 8.65 7.56 2.64
C VAL A 9 8.65 6.72 1.36
N LYS A 10 9.81 6.13 1.06
CA LYS A 10 9.95 5.10 0.03
C LYS A 10 10.87 4.01 0.55
N ALA A 11 10.42 2.76 0.52
CA ALA A 11 11.19 1.62 0.99
C ALA A 11 10.85 0.36 0.21
N LYS A 12 11.77 -0.61 0.19
CA LYS A 12 11.53 -1.98 -0.26
C LYS A 12 11.99 -2.92 0.84
N LEU A 13 11.07 -3.64 1.46
CA LEU A 13 11.37 -4.63 2.49
C LEU A 13 11.49 -5.99 1.83
N LYS A 14 12.60 -6.69 2.05
CA LYS A 14 12.72 -8.11 1.72
C LYS A 14 12.17 -8.93 2.89
N LEU A 15 11.29 -9.88 2.61
CA LEU A 15 10.65 -10.73 3.59
C LEU A 15 11.34 -12.11 3.65
N PHE A 16 11.10 -12.85 4.72
CA PHE A 16 11.81 -14.11 5.02
C PHE A 16 11.50 -15.24 4.03
N ASP A 17 10.36 -15.17 3.36
CA ASP A 17 9.92 -16.10 2.30
C ASP A 17 10.51 -15.75 0.92
N GLY A 18 11.37 -14.72 0.85
CA GLY A 18 11.98 -14.23 -0.37
C GLY A 18 11.11 -13.24 -1.16
N THR A 19 9.86 -13.00 -0.75
CA THR A 19 9.01 -11.96 -1.35
C THR A 19 9.48 -10.57 -0.90
N ALA A 20 8.93 -9.53 -1.51
CA ALA A 20 9.24 -8.15 -1.14
C ALA A 20 7.99 -7.28 -1.01
N LEU A 21 8.01 -6.33 -0.08
CA LEU A 21 7.00 -5.29 0.04
C LEU A 21 7.59 -3.95 -0.38
N TRP A 22 7.08 -3.37 -1.47
CA TRP A 22 7.38 -2.01 -1.88
C TRP A 22 6.42 -1.04 -1.19
N ILE A 23 6.96 0.04 -0.63
CA ILE A 23 6.24 0.99 0.21
C ILE A 23 6.49 2.38 -0.33
N ARG A 24 5.41 3.14 -0.50
CA ARG A 24 5.45 4.57 -0.75
C ARG A 24 4.38 5.24 0.10
N GLU A 25 4.75 6.27 0.85
CA GLU A 25 3.82 7.09 1.61
C GLU A 25 4.16 8.58 1.44
N VAL A 26 3.13 9.42 1.44
CA VAL A 26 3.24 10.87 1.56
C VAL A 26 2.45 11.28 2.79
N TRP A 27 3.17 11.90 3.71
CA TRP A 27 2.64 12.38 4.97
C TRP A 27 2.44 13.89 4.89
N ILE A 28 1.27 14.37 5.26
CA ILE A 28 0.96 15.80 5.36
C ILE A 28 0.37 16.03 6.75
N LYS A 29 0.94 16.97 7.52
CA LYS A 29 0.46 17.30 8.88
C LYS A 29 0.33 16.05 9.78
N GLY A 30 1.30 15.13 9.67
CA GLY A 30 1.35 13.91 10.49
C GLY A 30 0.38 12.80 10.09
N LYS A 31 -0.30 12.90 8.94
CA LYS A 31 -1.22 11.87 8.42
C LYS A 31 -0.77 11.37 7.05
N ILE A 32 -1.02 10.09 6.77
CA ILE A 32 -0.81 9.51 5.43
C ILE A 32 -1.93 9.98 4.51
N GLU A 33 -1.60 10.83 3.55
CA GLU A 33 -2.55 11.33 2.53
C GLU A 33 -2.47 10.54 1.23
N VAL A 34 -1.28 10.03 0.90
CA VAL A 34 -1.07 9.17 -0.29
C VAL A 34 -0.27 7.96 0.12
N TYR A 35 -0.68 6.77 -0.29
CA TYR A 35 0.09 5.56 -0.10
C TYR A 35 -0.01 4.62 -1.29
N SER A 36 1.04 3.82 -1.47
CA SER A 36 0.94 2.58 -2.22
C SER A 36 1.84 1.52 -1.58
N TYR A 37 1.28 0.32 -1.45
CA TYR A 37 1.96 -0.86 -0.93
C TYR A 37 1.82 -1.99 -1.95
N TYR A 38 2.93 -2.52 -2.45
CA TYR A 38 2.91 -3.63 -3.41
C TYR A 38 3.69 -4.80 -2.87
N TRP A 39 3.00 -5.91 -2.64
CA TRP A 39 3.61 -7.18 -2.29
C TRP A 39 3.98 -7.94 -3.56
N LEU A 40 5.25 -8.31 -3.68
CA LEU A 40 5.89 -8.79 -4.90
C LEU A 40 6.50 -10.17 -4.68
N ARG A 41 6.42 -11.01 -5.70
CA ARG A 41 7.20 -12.26 -5.79
C ARG A 41 8.70 -11.97 -5.92
N PRO A 42 9.56 -12.98 -5.73
CA PRO A 42 11.00 -12.85 -5.97
C PRO A 42 11.37 -12.34 -7.38
N ASP A 43 10.53 -12.61 -8.38
CA ASP A 43 10.69 -12.15 -9.77
C ASP A 43 10.11 -10.74 -10.03
N GLU A 44 9.76 -10.01 -8.96
CA GLU A 44 9.16 -8.68 -8.96
C GLU A 44 7.72 -8.61 -9.53
N THR A 45 7.09 -9.73 -9.87
CA THR A 45 5.67 -9.73 -10.24
C THR A 45 4.78 -9.45 -9.04
N ILE A 46 3.70 -8.71 -9.25
CA ILE A 46 2.76 -8.34 -8.18
C ILE A 46 1.98 -9.56 -7.71
N ILE A 47 1.97 -9.79 -6.40
CA ILE A 47 1.05 -10.70 -5.72
C ILE A 47 -0.24 -9.93 -5.41
N MET A 48 -0.10 -8.80 -4.72
CA MET A 48 -1.20 -7.92 -4.34
C MET A 48 -0.69 -6.49 -4.14
N GLY A 49 -1.53 -5.49 -4.41
CA GLY A 49 -1.22 -4.09 -4.13
C GLY A 49 -2.37 -3.39 -3.42
N TRP A 50 -2.07 -2.37 -2.61
CA TRP A 50 -3.04 -1.47 -2.00
C TRP A 50 -2.66 -0.03 -2.31
N ASP A 51 -3.61 0.77 -2.75
CA ASP A 51 -3.38 2.14 -3.22
C ASP A 51 -4.60 3.02 -2.90
N ASN A 52 -4.39 4.32 -2.77
CA ASN A 52 -5.43 5.34 -2.62
C ASN A 52 -5.37 6.43 -3.70
N ALA A 53 -4.67 6.20 -4.81
CA ALA A 53 -4.65 7.10 -5.96
C ALA A 53 -6.09 7.28 -6.50
N PRO A 54 -6.54 8.53 -6.74
CA PRO A 54 -7.94 8.85 -7.00
C PRO A 54 -8.38 8.58 -8.46
N HIS A 55 -8.10 7.37 -8.97
CA HIS A 55 -8.37 6.97 -10.36
C HIS A 55 -9.62 6.07 -10.52
N HIS A 56 -9.97 5.26 -9.52
CA HIS A 56 -11.05 4.25 -9.59
C HIS A 56 -12.34 4.69 -8.89
N LYS A 57 -13.00 5.71 -9.42
CA LYS A 57 -14.20 6.34 -8.83
C LYS A 57 -15.42 5.40 -8.73
N GLU A 58 -15.42 4.33 -9.51
CA GLU A 58 -16.44 3.29 -9.53
C GLU A 58 -16.39 2.35 -8.31
N ILE A 59 -15.28 2.34 -7.57
CA ILE A 59 -15.11 1.48 -6.40
C ILE A 59 -15.85 2.09 -5.21
N VAL A 60 -16.66 1.28 -4.52
CA VAL A 60 -17.48 1.71 -3.37
C VAL A 60 -16.67 2.30 -2.22
N THR A 61 -15.40 1.92 -2.09
CA THR A 61 -14.47 2.42 -1.07
C THR A 61 -13.56 3.55 -1.58
N PHE A 62 -13.90 4.22 -2.68
CA PHE A 62 -13.09 5.28 -3.27
C PHE A 62 -12.56 6.29 -2.22
N PRO A 63 -11.26 6.63 -2.22
CA PRO A 63 -10.26 6.24 -3.23
C PRO A 63 -9.53 4.92 -2.92
N TYR A 64 -9.85 4.25 -1.81
CA TYR A 64 -9.14 3.08 -1.32
C TYR A 64 -9.50 1.84 -2.15
N HIS A 65 -8.49 1.19 -2.70
CA HIS A 65 -8.65 -0.01 -3.49
C HIS A 65 -7.43 -0.93 -3.36
N LYS A 66 -7.60 -2.18 -3.77
CA LYS A 66 -6.52 -3.15 -3.88
C LYS A 66 -6.47 -3.78 -5.27
N HIS A 67 -5.27 -4.11 -5.71
CA HIS A 67 -4.98 -4.81 -6.96
C HIS A 67 -4.71 -6.29 -6.64
N VAL A 68 -5.50 -7.19 -7.21
CA VAL A 68 -5.34 -8.65 -7.05
C VAL A 68 -5.25 -9.27 -8.44
N GLY A 69 -4.03 -9.57 -8.88
CA GLY A 69 -3.77 -9.88 -10.29
C GLY A 69 -4.19 -8.71 -11.18
N ASN A 70 -5.09 -8.96 -12.15
CA ASN A 70 -5.62 -7.93 -13.06
C ASN A 70 -6.92 -7.29 -12.56
N ARG A 71 -7.34 -7.57 -11.33
CA ARG A 71 -8.60 -7.06 -10.76
C ARG A 71 -8.33 -5.92 -9.80
N ILE A 72 -9.20 -4.92 -9.86
CA ILE A 72 -9.28 -3.85 -8.86
C ILE A 72 -10.48 -4.16 -7.98
N GLU A 73 -10.26 -4.22 -6.68
CA GLU A 73 -11.29 -4.55 -5.70
C GLU A 73 -11.38 -3.48 -4.61
N PRO A 74 -12.55 -3.34 -3.98
CA PRO A 74 -12.69 -2.53 -2.78
C PRO A 74 -11.67 -2.95 -1.70
N SER A 75 -11.19 -1.95 -0.97
CA SER A 75 -10.32 -2.11 0.18
C SER A 75 -10.67 -1.06 1.23
N GLN A 76 -10.43 -1.39 2.49
CA GLN A 76 -10.35 -0.36 3.52
C GLN A 76 -9.10 0.49 3.29
N GLN A 77 -9.04 1.66 3.93
CA GLN A 77 -7.82 2.43 4.03
C GLN A 77 -6.76 1.61 4.77
N MET A 78 -5.54 1.54 4.22
CA MET A 78 -4.46 0.75 4.77
C MET A 78 -3.30 1.63 5.22
N ASN A 79 -2.63 1.23 6.30
CA ASN A 79 -1.27 1.65 6.63
C ASN A 79 -0.28 0.48 6.53
N ILE A 80 1.01 0.75 6.70
CA ILE A 80 2.06 -0.27 6.66
C ILE A 80 1.84 -1.43 7.66
N ASN A 81 1.33 -1.15 8.87
CA ASN A 81 1.08 -2.20 9.86
C ASN A 81 -0.07 -3.11 9.43
N ASP A 82 -1.11 -2.57 8.82
CA ASP A 82 -2.23 -3.36 8.30
C ASP A 82 -1.74 -4.32 7.20
N VAL A 83 -0.90 -3.83 6.29
CA VAL A 83 -0.33 -4.63 5.19
C VAL A 83 0.63 -5.70 5.72
N LEU A 84 1.53 -5.35 6.64
CA LEU A 84 2.44 -6.32 7.26
C LEU A 84 1.67 -7.39 8.06
N ASN A 85 0.62 -7.01 8.77
CA ASN A 85 -0.25 -7.95 9.48
C ASN A 85 -0.99 -8.89 8.51
N PHE A 86 -1.47 -8.36 7.38
CA PHE A 86 -2.09 -9.17 6.32
C PHE A 86 -1.10 -10.20 5.78
N ILE A 87 0.10 -9.75 5.38
CA ILE A 87 1.14 -10.64 4.83
C ILE A 87 1.57 -11.69 5.85
N ARG A 88 1.78 -11.30 7.12
CA ARG A 88 2.10 -12.25 8.19
C ARG A 88 1.05 -13.35 8.28
N LYS A 89 -0.24 -12.98 8.42
CA LYS A 89 -1.35 -13.95 8.50
C LYS A 89 -1.47 -14.83 7.26
N PHE A 90 -1.11 -14.31 6.09
CA PHE A 90 -1.12 -15.06 4.85
C PHE A 90 -0.02 -16.13 4.82
N LEU A 91 1.17 -15.81 5.33
CA LEU A 91 2.33 -16.71 5.34
C LEU A 91 2.28 -17.76 6.48
N GLY A 92 1.54 -17.48 7.56
CA GLY A 92 1.39 -18.38 8.72
C GLY A 92 1.91 -17.75 10.00
#